data_AF-A0A4V1J3R9-F1
#
_entry.id   AF-A0A4V1J3R9-F1
#
_cell.length_a   1.000
_cell.length_b   1.000
_cell.length_c   1.000
_cell.angle_alpha   90.00
_cell.angle_beta   90.00
_cell.angle_gamma   90.00
#
_symmetry.space_group_name_H-M   'P 1'
#
loop_
_entity.id
_entity.type
_entity.pdbx_description
1 polymer ?
#
loop_
_entity_poly.entity_id
_entity_poly.type
_entity_poly.pdbx_seq_one_letter_code
_entity_poly.pdbx_strand_id
1 'polypeptide(L)'
;MRNLEGISTLFLHTPLSFIKFMQMLQDLNILRLSLDRLSITSVHTLVHDAQFKFAQMMTHFDLNNAADLELRINCSRRHECQDTCMVQSFADWVSFNARCDIESLVRKLSIVHHKSVTELAQFKHILDNYAFSALFPNIEELYVNCSNSNCASQIGRLDLRKIISKLHHVPKLRVLHLSSFFCGCRGYRRFLIFKGTPRTMFSPTDVPATSATPSEAADVSEAPVLESLIDFSNNANTKFFQYLALEFRKEAIMEQNLAATGIMLDMENMPVMANAAVDLFKGLLIHSCLRDVFDMFSRNFPNRESVNFGCIKLET
;
A
#
# COMPACT_ATOMS: atom_id res chain seq x y z
N MET A 1 21.67 18.43 30.07
CA MET A 1 20.51 18.06 29.22
C MET A 1 20.70 16.64 28.70
N ARG A 2 20.38 15.60 29.51
CA ARG A 2 20.61 14.18 29.16
C ARG A 2 19.34 13.42 28.74
N ASN A 3 18.19 14.08 28.63
CA ASN A 3 16.91 13.37 28.63
C ASN A 3 16.52 12.70 27.30
N LEU A 4 17.14 13.06 26.16
CA LEU A 4 16.77 12.48 24.85
C LEU A 4 17.90 11.65 24.21
N GLU A 5 19.10 11.58 24.81
CA GLU A 5 20.26 10.86 24.25
C GLU A 5 20.05 9.34 24.15
N GLY A 6 19.09 8.79 24.89
CA GLY A 6 18.75 7.35 24.88
C GLY A 6 17.51 6.99 24.08
N ILE A 7 16.87 7.94 23.40
CA ILE A 7 15.68 7.63 22.60
C ILE A 7 16.11 6.96 21.31
N SER A 8 15.72 5.70 21.11
CA SER A 8 15.90 4.98 19.85
C SER A 8 14.65 5.00 18.98
N THR A 9 13.48 5.30 19.56
CA THR A 9 12.19 5.19 18.88
C THR A 9 11.35 6.44 19.10
N LEU A 10 10.86 7.04 18.03
CA LEU A 10 10.01 8.24 18.10
C LEU A 10 8.84 8.16 17.12
N PHE A 11 7.67 8.50 17.65
CA PHE A 11 6.40 8.43 16.94
C PHE A 11 5.65 9.78 17.04
N LEU A 12 5.55 10.48 15.92
CA LEU A 12 4.92 11.81 15.81
C LEU A 12 3.71 11.72 14.86
N HIS A 13 2.60 11.15 15.37
CA HIS A 13 1.43 10.76 14.55
C HIS A 13 0.48 11.89 14.15
N THR A 14 0.72 13.11 14.63
CA THR A 14 -0.06 14.28 14.21
C THR A 14 0.87 15.38 13.73
N PRO A 15 0.43 16.21 12.77
CA PRO A 15 1.21 17.37 12.34
C PRO A 15 1.57 18.28 13.51
N LEU A 16 0.64 18.46 14.45
CA LEU A 16 0.86 19.27 15.65
C LEU A 16 1.96 18.69 16.55
N SER A 17 1.95 17.37 16.78
CA SER A 17 3.01 16.71 17.56
C SER A 17 4.38 16.88 16.92
N PHE A 18 4.47 16.76 15.58
CA PHE A 18 5.70 16.99 14.85
C PHE A 18 6.22 18.41 15.07
N ILE A 19 5.37 19.41 14.86
CA ILE A 19 5.75 20.83 14.99
C ILE A 19 6.17 21.18 16.42
N LYS A 20 5.41 20.74 17.42
CA LYS A 20 5.72 20.98 18.84
C LYS A 20 7.00 20.29 19.27
N PHE A 21 7.26 19.09 18.77
CA PHE A 21 8.50 18.39 19.05
C PHE A 21 9.70 19.10 18.40
N MET A 22 9.56 19.55 17.15
CA MET A 22 10.62 20.33 16.48
C MET A 22 10.92 21.64 17.20
N GLN A 23 9.88 22.36 17.66
CA GLN A 23 10.05 23.56 18.48
C GLN A 23 10.81 23.24 19.77
N MET A 24 10.44 22.16 20.47
CA MET A 24 11.15 21.71 21.67
C MET A 24 12.63 21.40 21.39
N LEU A 25 12.96 20.72 20.29
CA LEU A 25 14.36 20.45 19.92
C LEU A 25 15.15 21.74 19.68
N GLN A 26 14.53 22.73 19.04
CA GLN A 26 15.13 24.05 18.83
C GLN A 26 15.36 24.78 20.16
N ASP A 27 14.35 24.84 21.04
CA ASP A 27 14.43 25.49 22.34
C ASP A 27 15.51 24.85 23.24
N LEU A 28 15.69 23.54 23.11
CA LEU A 28 16.72 22.78 23.85
C LEU A 28 18.08 22.75 23.15
N ASN A 29 18.26 23.40 21.99
CA ASN A 29 19.46 23.33 21.16
C ASN A 29 19.92 21.89 20.86
N ILE A 30 18.98 20.97 20.70
CA ILE A 30 19.28 19.58 20.34
C ILE A 30 19.45 19.54 18.82
N LEU A 31 20.71 19.41 18.42
CA LEU A 31 21.07 19.45 17.02
C LEU A 31 20.51 18.25 16.28
N ARG A 32 20.78 17.00 16.71
CA ARG A 32 20.37 15.81 15.95
C ARG A 32 20.08 14.61 16.83
N LEU A 33 18.97 13.94 16.58
CA LEU A 33 18.63 12.65 17.19
C LEU A 33 18.99 11.51 16.24
N SER A 34 19.67 10.51 16.78
CA SER A 34 19.91 9.22 16.11
C SER A 34 18.85 8.25 16.59
N LEU A 35 17.88 7.95 15.73
CA LEU A 35 16.76 7.08 16.03
C LEU A 35 16.89 5.81 15.20
N ASP A 36 16.62 4.66 15.81
CA ASP A 36 16.47 3.39 15.09
C ASP A 36 15.11 3.32 14.40
N ARG A 37 14.07 3.88 15.03
CA ARG A 37 12.70 3.87 14.53
C ARG A 37 12.10 5.28 14.56
N LEU A 38 11.64 5.76 13.42
CA LEU A 38 11.04 7.09 13.29
C LEU A 38 9.75 7.01 12.46
N SER A 39 8.64 7.48 13.03
CA SER A 39 7.40 7.74 12.29
C SER A 39 7.02 9.20 12.43
N ILE A 40 6.90 9.91 11.32
CA ILE A 40 6.50 11.31 11.32
C ILE A 40 5.27 11.53 10.45
N THR A 41 4.37 12.36 10.96
CA THR A 41 3.27 12.92 10.20
C THR A 41 3.57 14.37 9.93
N SER A 42 3.91 14.66 8.67
CA SER A 42 4.12 16.02 8.23
C SER A 42 3.03 16.40 7.23
N VAL A 43 2.29 17.45 7.59
CA VAL A 43 1.24 18.00 6.74
C VAL A 43 1.55 19.46 6.53
N HIS A 44 1.72 19.85 5.28
CA HIS A 44 1.87 21.25 4.92
C HIS A 44 0.50 21.94 4.96
N THR A 45 0.23 22.66 6.07
CA THR A 45 -1.07 23.35 6.34
C THR A 45 -0.95 24.86 6.55
N LEU A 46 -2.09 25.56 6.48
CA LEU A 46 -2.24 27.00 6.78
C LEU A 46 -2.01 27.35 8.25
N VAL A 47 -2.42 26.48 9.16
CA VAL A 47 -2.55 26.80 10.59
C VAL A 47 -1.19 26.91 11.30
N HIS A 48 -0.11 26.34 10.73
CA HIS A 48 1.17 26.22 11.42
C HIS A 48 2.42 26.51 10.57
N ASP A 49 2.27 27.01 9.34
CA ASP A 49 3.39 27.31 8.40
C ASP A 49 4.43 26.16 8.26
N ALA A 50 3.97 24.93 8.44
CA ALA A 50 4.83 23.76 8.46
C ALA A 50 5.12 23.33 7.02
N GLN A 51 6.07 23.98 6.36
CA GLN A 51 6.52 23.53 5.05
C GLN A 51 7.19 22.15 5.18
N PHE A 52 6.77 21.18 4.36
CA PHE A 52 7.48 19.92 4.25
C PHE A 52 8.78 20.17 3.49
N LYS A 53 9.87 20.40 4.23
CA LYS A 53 11.21 20.65 3.72
C LYS A 53 12.18 19.63 4.28
N PHE A 54 12.75 18.82 3.39
CA PHE A 54 13.79 17.84 3.74
C PHE A 54 14.92 18.46 4.58
N ALA A 55 15.41 19.64 4.20
CA ALA A 55 16.50 20.31 4.93
C ALA A 55 16.17 20.57 6.41
N GLN A 56 14.91 20.93 6.72
CA GLN A 56 14.47 21.18 8.09
C GLN A 56 14.29 19.89 8.90
N MET A 57 13.89 18.79 8.25
CA MET A 57 13.83 17.48 8.90
C MET A 57 15.23 16.97 9.21
N MET A 58 16.15 17.07 8.24
CA MET A 58 17.52 16.58 8.38
C MET A 58 18.36 17.34 9.40
N THR A 59 18.01 18.59 9.72
CA THR A 59 18.68 19.28 10.82
C THR A 59 18.53 18.48 12.11
N HIS A 60 17.33 17.97 12.41
CA HIS A 60 17.01 17.37 13.71
C HIS A 60 16.92 15.84 13.71
N PHE A 61 16.64 15.21 12.57
CA PHE A 61 16.50 13.77 12.43
C PHE A 61 17.47 13.22 11.38
N ASP A 62 18.22 12.18 11.72
CA ASP A 62 18.96 11.42 10.72
C ASP A 62 18.07 10.38 10.02
N LEU A 63 17.40 10.79 8.94
CA LEU A 63 16.51 9.89 8.19
C LEU A 63 17.26 8.72 7.55
N ASN A 64 18.56 8.88 7.28
CA ASN A 64 19.35 7.83 6.64
C ASN A 64 19.84 6.78 7.64
N ASN A 65 19.87 7.09 8.94
CA ASN A 65 20.34 6.17 9.98
C ASN A 65 19.18 5.39 10.64
N ALA A 66 17.93 5.79 10.42
CA ALA A 66 16.77 5.06 10.92
C ALA A 66 16.61 3.72 10.21
N ALA A 67 16.61 2.63 10.96
CA ALA A 67 16.34 1.29 10.44
C ALA A 67 14.88 1.15 9.97
N ASP A 68 13.96 1.71 10.76
CA ASP A 68 12.53 1.75 10.45
C ASP A 68 12.07 3.20 10.28
N LEU A 69 11.62 3.55 9.09
CA LEU A 69 11.21 4.91 8.76
C LEU A 69 9.80 4.93 8.17
N GLU A 70 8.93 5.74 8.77
CA GLU A 70 7.60 6.01 8.26
C GLU A 70 7.39 7.51 8.04
N LEU A 71 7.02 7.85 6.81
CA LEU A 71 6.72 9.20 6.37
C LEU A 71 5.25 9.29 5.97
N ARG A 72 4.45 9.99 6.77
CA ARG A 72 3.08 10.35 6.41
C ARG A 72 3.05 11.78 5.92
N ILE A 73 2.74 11.94 4.64
CA ILE A 73 2.92 13.19 3.91
C ILE A 73 1.62 13.64 3.26
N ASN A 74 1.43 14.97 3.25
CA ASN A 74 0.33 15.65 2.58
C ASN A 74 0.64 17.16 2.44
N CYS A 75 0.27 17.79 1.32
CA CYS A 75 0.10 19.25 1.20
C CYS A 75 -1.42 19.57 1.24
N SER A 76 -1.79 20.65 1.92
CA SER A 76 -3.16 21.20 1.84
C SER A 76 -3.14 22.56 1.16
N ARG A 77 -1.99 22.98 0.61
CA ARG A 77 -1.73 24.30 0.05
C ARG A 77 -1.32 24.23 -1.43
N ARG A 78 -2.05 23.45 -2.23
CA ARG A 78 -1.83 23.28 -3.67
C ARG A 78 -1.50 24.59 -4.42
N HIS A 79 -2.25 25.66 -4.15
CA HIS A 79 -2.08 26.96 -4.82
C HIS A 79 -0.76 27.67 -4.49
N GLU A 80 -0.17 27.38 -3.33
CA GLU A 80 1.08 27.99 -2.89
C GLU A 80 2.28 27.08 -3.16
N CYS A 81 2.10 25.76 -2.99
CA CYS A 81 3.14 24.75 -3.21
C CYS A 81 3.28 24.35 -4.69
N GLN A 82 2.42 24.87 -5.59
CA GLN A 82 2.32 24.52 -7.02
C GLN A 82 2.38 23.01 -7.30
N ASP A 83 1.85 22.20 -6.37
CA ASP A 83 1.96 20.73 -6.42
C ASP A 83 3.41 20.20 -6.48
N THR A 84 4.38 20.83 -5.79
CA THR A 84 5.80 20.38 -5.83
C THR A 84 6.44 20.11 -4.48
N CYS A 85 5.91 20.59 -3.35
CA CYS A 85 6.65 20.51 -2.09
C CYS A 85 6.97 19.09 -1.60
N MET A 86 6.06 18.11 -1.79
CA MET A 86 6.33 16.73 -1.40
C MET A 86 7.39 16.12 -2.32
N VAL A 87 7.24 16.36 -3.63
CA VAL A 87 8.19 15.92 -4.66
C VAL A 87 9.58 16.50 -4.40
N GLN A 88 9.67 17.80 -4.13
CA GLN A 88 10.91 18.49 -3.85
C GLN A 88 11.62 17.92 -2.63
N SER A 89 10.90 17.62 -1.55
CA SER A 89 11.53 17.02 -0.37
C SER A 89 12.13 15.64 -0.64
N PHE A 90 11.48 14.79 -1.45
CA PHE A 90 12.07 13.50 -1.84
C PHE A 90 13.23 13.68 -2.83
N ALA A 91 13.12 14.64 -3.76
CA ALA A 91 14.19 14.99 -4.69
C ALA A 91 15.43 15.51 -3.93
N ASP A 92 15.23 16.35 -2.94
CA ASP A 92 16.28 16.89 -2.06
C ASP A 92 16.95 15.78 -1.26
N TRP A 93 16.17 14.82 -0.76
CA TRP A 93 16.69 13.66 -0.04
C TRP A 93 17.60 12.81 -0.92
N VAL A 94 17.10 12.41 -2.09
CA VAL A 94 17.87 11.63 -3.06
C VAL A 94 19.12 12.41 -3.50
N SER A 95 18.99 13.71 -3.78
CA SER A 95 20.12 14.55 -4.18
C SER A 95 21.15 14.71 -3.06
N PHE A 96 20.71 14.81 -1.80
CA PHE A 96 21.58 14.88 -0.64
C PHE A 96 22.38 13.58 -0.48
N ASN A 97 21.71 12.42 -0.54
CA ASN A 97 22.38 11.13 -0.46
C ASN A 97 23.40 10.95 -1.59
N ALA A 98 23.05 11.31 -2.82
CA ALA A 98 23.97 11.22 -3.96
C ALA A 98 25.19 12.15 -3.82
N ARG A 99 25.00 13.39 -3.35
CA ARG A 99 26.10 14.35 -3.16
C ARG A 99 27.02 13.97 -2.00
N CYS A 100 26.48 13.38 -0.94
CA CYS A 100 27.22 13.04 0.26
C CYS A 100 27.73 11.59 0.25
N ASP A 101 27.49 10.84 -0.82
CA ASP A 101 27.82 9.41 -0.94
C ASP A 101 27.26 8.58 0.22
N ILE A 102 26.00 8.83 0.59
CA ILE A 102 25.32 8.18 1.70
C ILE A 102 24.44 7.05 1.15
N GLU A 103 24.77 5.83 1.54
CA GLU A 103 23.86 4.70 1.47
C GLU A 103 22.94 4.71 2.70
N SER A 104 21.63 4.78 2.47
CA SER A 104 20.66 4.75 3.56
C SER A 104 20.65 3.39 4.27
N LEU A 105 20.61 3.40 5.61
CA LEU A 105 20.46 2.22 6.46
C LEU A 105 19.00 1.83 6.69
N VAL A 106 18.05 2.52 6.06
CA VAL A 106 16.63 2.19 6.12
C VAL A 106 16.39 0.80 5.57
N ARG A 107 15.89 -0.09 6.44
CA ARG A 107 15.47 -1.46 6.11
C ARG A 107 13.97 -1.54 5.90
N LYS A 108 13.19 -0.82 6.71
CA LYS A 108 11.73 -0.76 6.61
C LYS A 108 11.29 0.66 6.28
N LEU A 109 10.70 0.85 5.10
CA LEU A 109 10.20 2.14 4.65
C LEU A 109 8.68 2.11 4.51
N SER A 110 8.00 3.03 5.17
CA SER A 110 6.58 3.29 4.94
C SER A 110 6.36 4.70 4.40
N ILE A 111 5.64 4.80 3.29
CA ILE A 111 5.25 6.07 2.68
C ILE A 111 3.73 6.12 2.63
N VAL A 112 3.14 7.06 3.34
CA VAL A 112 1.69 7.15 3.55
C VAL A 112 1.17 8.49 3.04
N HIS A 113 0.22 8.45 2.12
CA HIS A 113 -0.54 9.64 1.74
C HIS A 113 -1.57 9.94 2.83
N HIS A 114 -1.46 11.08 3.51
CA HIS A 114 -2.27 11.39 4.69
C HIS A 114 -3.45 12.32 4.38
N LYS A 115 -4.69 11.80 4.35
CA LYS A 115 -5.95 12.57 4.47
C LYS A 115 -6.08 13.83 3.58
N SER A 116 -5.82 13.73 2.27
CA SER A 116 -6.21 14.75 1.28
C SER A 116 -6.68 14.13 -0.02
N VAL A 117 -7.68 14.74 -0.66
CA VAL A 117 -8.24 14.25 -1.94
C VAL A 117 -7.48 14.85 -3.13
N THR A 118 -6.74 15.94 -2.93
CA THR A 118 -6.30 16.82 -4.02
C THR A 118 -4.90 16.55 -4.57
N GLU A 119 -4.12 15.63 -3.99
CA GLU A 119 -2.66 15.62 -4.19
C GLU A 119 -2.03 14.28 -4.59
N LEU A 120 -2.85 13.36 -5.09
CA LEU A 120 -2.36 12.06 -5.54
C LEU A 120 -1.29 12.16 -6.64
N ALA A 121 -1.26 13.24 -7.42
CA ALA A 121 -0.27 13.46 -8.47
C ALA A 121 1.17 13.57 -7.93
N GLN A 122 1.38 14.33 -6.85
CA GLN A 122 2.69 14.45 -6.19
C GLN A 122 3.10 13.11 -5.57
N PHE A 123 2.16 12.46 -4.87
CA PHE A 123 2.42 11.16 -4.24
C PHE A 123 2.79 10.11 -5.28
N LYS A 124 2.05 10.05 -6.40
CA LYS A 124 2.38 9.19 -7.53
C LYS A 124 3.77 9.51 -8.07
N HIS A 125 4.11 10.79 -8.26
CA HIS A 125 5.42 11.18 -8.74
C HIS A 125 6.54 10.71 -7.80
N ILE A 126 6.31 10.72 -6.48
CA ILE A 126 7.27 10.20 -5.50
C ILE A 126 7.49 8.70 -5.67
N LEU A 127 6.41 7.93 -5.78
CA LEU A 127 6.50 6.49 -5.98
C LEU A 127 7.17 6.13 -7.31
N ASP A 128 6.80 6.84 -8.36
CA ASP A 128 7.28 6.64 -9.71
C ASP A 128 8.77 6.98 -9.84
N ASN A 129 9.33 7.90 -9.04
CA ASN A 129 10.67 8.45 -9.26
C ASN A 129 11.65 8.24 -8.11
N TYR A 130 11.21 8.22 -6.85
CA TYR A 130 12.11 8.26 -5.69
C TYR A 130 11.98 7.07 -4.73
N ALA A 131 10.80 6.47 -4.57
CA ALA A 131 10.59 5.39 -3.59
C ALA A 131 11.43 4.12 -3.85
N PHE A 132 11.82 3.89 -5.11
CA PHE A 132 12.67 2.78 -5.56
C PHE A 132 14.01 3.30 -6.12
N SER A 133 14.56 4.35 -5.50
CA SER A 133 15.87 4.89 -5.85
C SER A 133 16.99 3.92 -5.45
N ALA A 134 18.07 3.88 -6.24
CA ALA A 134 19.27 3.10 -5.93
C ALA A 134 19.98 3.57 -4.64
N LEU A 135 19.62 4.75 -4.12
CA LEU A 135 20.15 5.30 -2.86
C LEU A 135 19.49 4.71 -1.61
N PHE A 136 18.54 3.78 -1.79
CA PHE A 136 17.93 3.01 -0.71
C PHE A 136 18.19 1.50 -0.90
N PRO A 137 19.45 1.06 -1.04
CA PRO A 137 19.77 -0.32 -1.41
C PRO A 137 19.42 -1.33 -0.30
N ASN A 138 19.27 -0.85 0.93
CA ASN A 138 19.05 -1.66 2.12
C ASN A 138 17.58 -1.92 2.46
N ILE A 139 16.63 -1.38 1.68
CA ILE A 139 15.21 -1.62 1.93
C ILE A 139 14.90 -3.11 1.77
N GLU A 140 14.41 -3.71 2.84
CA GLU A 140 13.89 -5.06 2.93
C GLU A 140 12.35 -5.07 2.87
N GLU A 141 11.70 -4.06 3.45
CA GLU A 141 10.26 -3.97 3.47
C GLU A 141 9.78 -2.57 3.05
N LEU A 142 8.87 -2.51 2.07
CA LEU A 142 8.30 -1.26 1.59
C LEU A 142 6.78 -1.30 1.68
N TYR A 143 6.22 -0.34 2.42
CA TYR A 143 4.79 -0.18 2.61
C TYR A 143 4.32 1.14 2.04
N VAL A 144 3.56 1.08 0.96
CA VAL A 144 2.98 2.25 0.30
C VAL A 144 1.51 2.30 0.62
N ASN A 145 1.09 3.36 1.31
CA ASN A 145 -0.32 3.63 1.52
C ASN A 145 -0.82 4.79 0.66
N CYS A 146 -1.71 4.47 -0.28
CA CYS A 146 -2.49 5.45 -1.02
C CYS A 146 -3.87 5.56 -0.36
N SER A 147 -3.99 6.22 0.80
CA SER A 147 -5.31 6.42 1.40
C SER A 147 -6.11 7.38 0.52
N ASN A 148 -7.21 6.88 -0.03
CA ASN A 148 -8.29 7.73 -0.48
C ASN A 148 -9.59 6.99 -0.18
N SER A 149 -10.36 7.50 0.78
CA SER A 149 -11.67 6.94 1.16
C SER A 149 -12.70 7.14 0.04
N ASN A 150 -12.53 8.15 -0.84
CA ASN A 150 -13.60 8.59 -1.74
C ASN A 150 -13.27 8.55 -3.24
N CYS A 151 -12.07 8.11 -3.65
CA CYS A 151 -11.63 8.23 -5.05
C CYS A 151 -11.20 6.89 -5.66
N ALA A 152 -12.18 5.99 -5.85
CA ALA A 152 -12.06 4.76 -6.64
C ALA A 152 -11.73 4.97 -8.15
N SER A 153 -11.44 6.20 -8.57
CA SER A 153 -11.19 6.56 -9.97
C SER A 153 -9.76 7.01 -10.28
N GLN A 154 -8.92 7.31 -9.28
CA GLN A 154 -7.58 7.90 -9.54
C GLN A 154 -6.40 7.04 -9.06
N ILE A 155 -6.58 6.14 -8.09
CA ILE A 155 -5.53 5.20 -7.63
C ILE A 155 -5.23 4.10 -8.68
N GLY A 156 -6.14 3.87 -9.63
CA GLY A 156 -5.96 2.93 -10.75
C GLY A 156 -4.89 3.31 -11.78
N ARG A 157 -3.92 4.17 -11.42
CA ARG A 157 -2.88 4.67 -12.31
C ARG A 157 -1.48 4.67 -11.68
N LEU A 158 -1.23 3.92 -10.61
CA LEU A 158 0.17 3.55 -10.31
C LEU A 158 0.67 2.74 -11.51
N ASP A 159 1.76 3.21 -12.12
CA ASP A 159 2.36 2.50 -13.25
C ASP A 159 3.21 1.36 -12.71
N LEU A 160 2.58 0.21 -12.52
CA LEU A 160 3.26 -0.98 -12.01
C LEU A 160 4.43 -1.38 -12.89
N ARG A 161 4.40 -1.11 -14.20
CA ARG A 161 5.54 -1.43 -15.08
C ARG A 161 6.74 -0.58 -14.70
N LYS A 162 6.52 0.69 -14.38
CA LYS A 162 7.56 1.61 -13.90
C LYS A 162 8.08 1.23 -12.50
N ILE A 163 7.22 0.72 -11.62
CA ILE A 163 7.65 0.19 -10.31
C ILE A 163 8.50 -1.06 -10.51
N ILE A 164 7.99 -2.03 -11.27
CA ILE A 164 8.64 -3.31 -11.54
C ILE A 164 10.01 -3.10 -12.20
N SER A 165 10.11 -2.18 -13.15
CA SER A 165 11.38 -1.87 -13.81
C SER A 165 12.42 -1.27 -12.88
N LYS A 166 12.05 -0.82 -11.67
CA LYS A 166 12.95 -0.23 -10.67
C LYS A 166 13.27 -1.15 -9.49
N LEU A 167 12.65 -2.32 -9.41
CA LEU A 167 12.89 -3.25 -8.29
C LEU A 167 14.36 -3.70 -8.20
N HIS A 168 15.08 -3.70 -9.33
CA HIS A 168 16.52 -4.00 -9.34
C HIS A 168 17.37 -2.99 -8.54
N HIS A 169 16.86 -1.79 -8.26
CA HIS A 169 17.54 -0.80 -7.40
C HIS A 169 17.40 -1.08 -5.91
N VAL A 170 16.46 -1.96 -5.51
CA VAL A 170 16.20 -2.33 -4.11
C VAL A 170 16.40 -3.85 -3.96
N PRO A 171 17.64 -4.34 -4.12
CA PRO A 171 17.91 -5.77 -4.27
C PRO A 171 17.59 -6.60 -3.01
N LYS A 172 17.55 -5.97 -1.83
CA LYS A 172 17.23 -6.63 -0.55
C LYS A 172 15.75 -6.68 -0.25
N LEU A 173 14.91 -6.06 -1.07
CA LEU A 173 13.47 -6.03 -0.84
C LEU A 173 12.95 -7.48 -0.79
N ARG A 174 12.13 -7.77 0.23
CA ARG A 174 11.50 -9.07 0.48
C ARG A 174 9.99 -8.94 0.66
N VAL A 175 9.54 -7.81 1.22
CA VAL A 175 8.12 -7.51 1.41
C VAL A 175 7.75 -6.21 0.69
N LEU A 176 6.76 -6.28 -0.20
CA LEU A 176 6.16 -5.10 -0.82
C LEU A 176 4.66 -5.06 -0.53
N HIS A 177 4.20 -3.98 0.09
CA HIS A 177 2.78 -3.74 0.31
C HIS A 177 2.33 -2.48 -0.41
N LEU A 178 1.31 -2.59 -1.26
CA LEU A 178 0.67 -1.48 -1.97
C LEU A 178 -0.81 -1.41 -1.57
N SER A 179 -1.21 -0.48 -0.69
CA SER A 179 -2.64 -0.36 -0.33
C SER A 179 -3.48 0.19 -1.47
N SER A 180 -4.80 -0.03 -1.36
CA SER A 180 -5.81 0.53 -2.26
C SER A 180 -5.66 0.13 -3.73
N PHE A 181 -4.86 -0.90 -4.04
CA PHE A 181 -4.69 -1.43 -5.39
C PHE A 181 -6.03 -1.77 -6.05
N PHE A 182 -6.94 -2.41 -5.31
CA PHE A 182 -8.27 -2.80 -5.80
C PHE A 182 -9.25 -1.64 -6.01
N CYS A 183 -9.02 -0.46 -5.40
CA CYS A 183 -9.94 0.67 -5.55
C CYS A 183 -9.92 1.28 -6.96
N GLY A 184 -8.87 1.06 -7.77
CA GLY A 184 -8.70 1.64 -9.11
C GLY A 184 -9.23 0.79 -10.28
N CYS A 185 -9.85 -0.36 -10.01
CA CYS A 185 -10.03 -1.44 -10.98
C CYS A 185 -11.11 -1.21 -12.07
N ARG A 186 -11.43 0.03 -12.47
CA ARG A 186 -12.25 0.26 -13.67
C ARG A 186 -11.53 -0.14 -14.97
N GLY A 187 -10.20 -0.18 -14.96
CA GLY A 187 -9.36 -0.57 -16.11
C GLY A 187 -9.30 -2.08 -16.40
N TYR A 188 -9.73 -2.94 -15.47
CA TYR A 188 -9.67 -4.41 -15.63
C TYR A 188 -10.90 -5.01 -16.33
N ARG A 189 -11.84 -4.17 -16.79
CA ARG A 189 -12.97 -4.62 -17.64
C ARG A 189 -12.54 -5.39 -18.89
N ARG A 190 -11.28 -5.25 -19.33
CA ARG A 190 -10.72 -5.98 -20.48
C ARG A 190 -9.93 -7.25 -20.15
N PHE A 191 -9.68 -7.56 -18.87
CA PHE A 191 -8.72 -8.61 -18.48
C PHE A 191 -9.30 -9.73 -17.59
N LEU A 192 -10.60 -9.69 -17.27
CA LEU A 192 -11.24 -10.73 -16.47
C LEU A 192 -11.77 -11.84 -17.39
N ILE A 193 -10.87 -12.72 -17.83
CA ILE A 193 -11.24 -14.04 -18.36
C ILE A 193 -11.22 -15.01 -17.18
N PHE A 194 -12.38 -15.53 -16.81
CA PHE A 194 -12.51 -16.55 -15.79
C PHE A 194 -12.18 -17.92 -16.39
N LYS A 195 -11.28 -18.68 -15.76
CA LYS A 195 -11.19 -20.12 -15.97
C LYS A 195 -11.50 -20.84 -14.67
N GLY A 196 -12.78 -21.13 -14.45
CA GLY A 196 -13.24 -21.89 -13.29
C GLY A 196 -14.73 -22.13 -13.36
N THR A 197 -15.17 -23.34 -13.05
CA THR A 197 -16.58 -23.72 -13.00
C THR A 197 -17.20 -23.28 -11.67
N PRO A 198 -18.31 -22.52 -11.67
CA PRO A 198 -19.10 -22.27 -10.48
C PRO A 198 -20.01 -23.48 -10.29
N ARG A 199 -19.46 -24.62 -9.88
CA ARG A 199 -20.30 -25.70 -9.36
C ARG A 199 -20.38 -25.55 -7.85
N THR A 200 -21.62 -25.37 -7.39
CA THR A 200 -22.14 -25.38 -6.00
C THR A 200 -22.01 -24.13 -5.12
N MET A 201 -22.40 -22.93 -5.59
CA MET A 201 -22.74 -21.83 -4.65
C MET A 201 -24.12 -21.19 -4.84
N PHE A 202 -24.90 -21.63 -5.83
CA PHE A 202 -26.25 -21.12 -6.02
C PHE A 202 -27.21 -22.28 -6.31
N SER A 203 -27.81 -22.83 -5.24
CA SER A 203 -29.12 -23.47 -5.37
C SER A 203 -30.07 -22.76 -4.40
N PRO A 204 -31.00 -21.95 -4.90
CA PRO A 204 -32.10 -21.44 -4.10
C PRO A 204 -33.24 -22.45 -4.20
N THR A 205 -33.45 -23.27 -3.15
CA THR A 205 -34.74 -23.74 -2.60
C THR A 205 -34.59 -25.07 -1.87
N ASP A 206 -34.68 -25.02 -0.54
CA ASP A 206 -35.16 -26.12 0.28
C ASP A 206 -36.70 -26.08 0.27
N VAL A 207 -37.37 -27.02 -0.41
CA VAL A 207 -38.71 -27.52 -0.03
C VAL A 207 -38.82 -29.01 -0.46
N PRO A 208 -39.29 -29.93 0.41
CA PRO A 208 -39.29 -31.36 0.15
C PRO A 208 -40.63 -31.87 -0.41
N ALA A 209 -40.60 -32.87 -1.33
CA ALA A 209 -41.65 -33.91 -1.47
C ALA A 209 -41.30 -34.99 -2.54
N THR A 210 -41.04 -36.20 -2.03
CA THR A 210 -41.49 -37.55 -2.48
C THR A 210 -41.35 -38.07 -3.93
N SER A 211 -40.58 -39.17 -4.01
CA SER A 211 -40.81 -40.49 -4.65
C SER A 211 -40.89 -40.66 -6.17
N ALA A 212 -39.86 -41.29 -6.77
CA ALA A 212 -39.90 -42.65 -7.37
C ALA A 212 -38.54 -43.04 -8.01
N THR A 213 -38.08 -44.26 -7.76
CA THR A 213 -36.90 -44.98 -8.31
C THR A 213 -37.28 -45.91 -9.50
N PRO A 214 -36.36 -46.61 -10.21
CA PRO A 214 -34.97 -46.32 -10.64
C PRO A 214 -34.71 -46.75 -12.13
N SER A 215 -33.42 -46.81 -12.54
CA SER A 215 -32.84 -47.30 -13.83
C SER A 215 -32.44 -46.16 -14.78
N GLU A 216 -31.25 -46.06 -15.37
CA GLU A 216 -30.30 -47.08 -15.85
C GLU A 216 -28.91 -46.43 -16.01
N ALA A 217 -27.87 -47.25 -16.04
CA ALA A 217 -26.47 -46.85 -16.06
C ALA A 217 -25.98 -46.30 -17.42
N ALA A 218 -24.86 -45.60 -17.36
CA ALA A 218 -23.93 -45.21 -18.43
C ALA A 218 -24.29 -43.94 -19.24
N ASP A 219 -23.60 -42.83 -18.93
CA ASP A 219 -22.42 -42.44 -19.73
C ASP A 219 -21.66 -41.33 -18.98
N VAL A 220 -20.41 -41.59 -18.60
CA VAL A 220 -19.51 -40.56 -18.05
C VAL A 220 -18.97 -39.77 -19.24
N SER A 221 -19.84 -38.92 -19.79
CA SER A 221 -19.42 -37.81 -20.63
C SER A 221 -18.74 -36.79 -19.72
N GLU A 222 -17.42 -36.67 -19.84
CA GLU A 222 -16.67 -35.51 -19.34
C GLU A 222 -17.28 -34.26 -19.99
N ALA A 223 -18.23 -33.66 -19.28
CA ALA A 223 -18.83 -32.40 -19.69
C ALA A 223 -17.69 -31.37 -19.86
N PRO A 224 -17.61 -30.66 -20.99
CA PRO A 224 -16.60 -29.64 -21.18
C PRO A 224 -16.70 -28.64 -20.03
N VAL A 225 -15.58 -28.39 -19.35
CA VAL A 225 -15.45 -27.34 -18.32
C VAL A 225 -15.81 -26.03 -19.01
N LEU A 226 -17.06 -25.61 -18.86
CA LEU A 226 -17.52 -24.34 -19.39
C LEU A 226 -16.83 -23.25 -18.57
N GLU A 227 -15.80 -22.61 -19.15
CA GLU A 227 -15.18 -21.40 -18.62
C GLU A 227 -16.26 -20.32 -18.55
N SER A 228 -16.97 -20.21 -17.41
CA SER A 228 -18.04 -19.23 -17.28
C SER A 228 -17.41 -17.86 -17.03
N LEU A 229 -17.32 -17.08 -18.11
CA LEU A 229 -16.97 -15.66 -18.05
C LEU A 229 -18.01 -14.92 -17.19
N ILE A 230 -17.58 -14.28 -16.11
CA ILE A 230 -18.44 -13.32 -15.40
C ILE A 230 -18.63 -12.11 -16.30
N ASP A 231 -19.86 -11.91 -16.78
CA ASP A 231 -20.21 -10.77 -17.62
C ASP A 231 -20.24 -9.47 -16.79
N PHE A 232 -19.19 -8.67 -16.89
CA PHE A 232 -19.12 -7.35 -16.24
C PHE A 232 -19.85 -6.23 -17.02
N SER A 233 -20.47 -6.55 -18.17
CA SER A 233 -21.46 -5.65 -18.78
C SER A 233 -22.76 -5.63 -17.96
N ASN A 234 -23.04 -6.71 -17.21
CA ASN A 234 -24.10 -6.75 -16.23
C ASN A 234 -23.77 -5.88 -14.99
N ASN A 235 -24.65 -4.94 -14.70
CA ASN A 235 -24.52 -4.03 -13.55
C ASN A 235 -24.54 -4.79 -12.21
N ALA A 236 -25.27 -5.89 -12.09
CA ALA A 236 -25.32 -6.69 -10.87
C ALA A 236 -23.95 -7.29 -10.52
N ASN A 237 -23.25 -7.85 -11.51
CA ASN A 237 -21.90 -8.40 -11.35
C ASN A 237 -20.88 -7.31 -10.99
N THR A 238 -21.02 -6.11 -11.58
CA THR A 238 -20.20 -4.94 -11.21
C THR A 238 -20.44 -4.52 -9.76
N LYS A 239 -21.71 -4.44 -9.31
CA LYS A 239 -22.06 -4.10 -7.93
C LYS A 239 -21.58 -5.15 -6.93
N PHE A 240 -21.70 -6.44 -7.26
CA PHE A 240 -21.21 -7.52 -6.43
C PHE A 240 -19.68 -7.48 -6.28
N PHE A 241 -18.94 -7.24 -7.37
CA PHE A 241 -17.50 -7.08 -7.31
C PHE A 241 -17.08 -5.85 -6.50
N GLN A 242 -17.81 -4.74 -6.62
CA GLN A 242 -17.59 -3.55 -5.78
C GLN A 242 -17.85 -3.83 -4.30
N TYR A 243 -18.90 -4.60 -3.99
CA TYR A 243 -19.18 -5.05 -2.62
C TYR A 243 -18.03 -5.91 -2.08
N LEU A 244 -17.58 -6.92 -2.83
CA LEU A 244 -16.43 -7.74 -2.43
C LEU A 244 -15.18 -6.90 -2.20
N ALA A 245 -14.86 -5.96 -3.10
CA ALA A 245 -13.72 -5.06 -2.93
C ALA A 245 -13.83 -4.19 -1.67
N LEU A 246 -15.04 -3.75 -1.29
CA LEU A 246 -15.28 -3.01 -0.05
C LEU A 246 -15.12 -3.91 1.19
N GLU A 247 -15.62 -5.14 1.15
CA GLU A 247 -15.44 -6.08 2.26
C GLU A 247 -13.97 -6.48 2.42
N PHE A 248 -13.24 -6.74 1.33
CA PHE A 248 -11.80 -6.93 1.39
C PHE A 248 -11.09 -5.70 1.96
N ARG A 249 -11.49 -4.49 1.56
CA ARG A 249 -10.92 -3.26 2.15
C ARG A 249 -11.15 -3.18 3.65
N LYS A 250 -12.24 -3.73 4.18
CA LYS A 250 -12.42 -3.82 5.64
C LYS A 250 -11.45 -4.81 6.26
N GLU A 251 -11.03 -5.87 5.57
CA GLU A 251 -9.91 -6.74 5.99
C GLU A 251 -8.53 -6.09 5.78
N ALA A 252 -8.44 -4.91 5.15
CA ALA A 252 -7.16 -4.23 4.91
C ALA A 252 -6.51 -3.84 6.23
N ILE A 253 -5.60 -4.69 6.70
CA ILE A 253 -4.80 -4.48 7.89
C ILE A 253 -4.17 -3.07 7.86
N MET A 254 -3.75 -2.55 6.70
CA MET A 254 -3.21 -1.18 6.58
C MET A 254 -4.22 -0.05 6.85
N GLU A 255 -5.45 -0.13 6.32
CA GLU A 255 -6.45 0.93 6.53
C GLU A 255 -6.98 0.88 7.97
N GLN A 256 -7.13 -0.32 8.53
CA GLN A 256 -7.43 -0.51 9.95
C GLN A 256 -6.28 -0.02 10.83
N ASN A 257 -5.02 -0.31 10.50
CA ASN A 257 -3.86 0.12 11.28
C ASN A 257 -3.68 1.64 11.26
N LEU A 258 -3.88 2.28 10.12
CA LEU A 258 -3.91 3.74 10.05
C LEU A 258 -5.02 4.33 10.91
N ALA A 259 -6.15 3.65 11.05
CA ALA A 259 -7.27 4.08 11.88
C ALA A 259 -7.08 3.75 13.38
N ALA A 260 -6.43 2.63 13.71
CA ALA A 260 -6.35 2.08 15.07
C ALA A 260 -5.09 2.49 15.82
N THR A 261 -3.89 2.22 15.27
CA THR A 261 -2.61 2.59 15.90
C THR A 261 -2.04 3.86 15.35
N GLY A 262 -2.42 4.21 14.12
CA GLY A 262 -1.74 5.26 13.41
C GLY A 262 -0.26 4.95 13.23
N ILE A 263 0.14 3.69 13.01
CA ILE A 263 1.50 3.25 12.61
C ILE A 263 1.41 2.12 11.57
N MET A 264 2.26 2.12 10.57
CA MET A 264 2.47 1.03 9.60
C MET A 264 3.80 0.27 9.79
N LEU A 265 4.70 0.74 10.64
CA LEU A 265 5.94 0.03 10.98
C LEU A 265 5.70 -1.32 11.69
N ASP A 266 4.56 -1.52 12.36
CA ASP A 266 4.26 -2.75 13.14
C ASP A 266 3.22 -3.67 12.47
N MET A 267 3.13 -3.63 11.13
CA MET A 267 2.15 -4.38 10.34
C MET A 267 2.15 -5.91 10.59
N GLU A 268 3.29 -6.50 10.95
CA GLU A 268 3.44 -7.95 11.16
C GLU A 268 2.75 -8.44 12.44
N ASN A 269 2.59 -7.57 13.43
CA ASN A 269 2.06 -7.92 14.75
C ASN A 269 0.53 -7.81 14.84
N MET A 270 -0.14 -7.58 13.71
CA MET A 270 -1.55 -7.20 13.70
C MET A 270 -2.48 -8.36 13.30
N PRO A 271 -3.59 -8.55 14.05
CA PRO A 271 -4.51 -9.65 13.78
C PRO A 271 -5.21 -9.44 12.44
N VAL A 272 -5.13 -10.46 11.58
CA VAL A 272 -5.94 -10.51 10.36
C VAL A 272 -7.37 -10.82 10.76
N MET A 273 -8.29 -9.87 10.56
CA MET A 273 -9.72 -10.18 10.68
C MET A 273 -10.13 -11.03 9.49
N ALA A 274 -10.09 -12.36 9.66
CA ALA A 274 -10.56 -13.30 8.65
C ALA A 274 -12.09 -13.23 8.57
N ASN A 275 -12.64 -12.88 7.40
CA ASN A 275 -14.05 -13.04 7.10
C ASN A 275 -14.23 -14.28 6.20
N ALA A 276 -14.62 -15.39 6.83
CA ALA A 276 -14.85 -16.66 6.14
C ALA A 276 -15.86 -16.55 4.97
N ALA A 277 -16.79 -15.58 5.02
CA ALA A 277 -17.75 -15.35 3.94
C ALA A 277 -17.10 -14.74 2.69
N VAL A 278 -16.00 -14.01 2.84
CA VAL A 278 -15.30 -13.32 1.76
C VAL A 278 -14.06 -14.11 1.31
N ASP A 279 -13.50 -14.95 2.17
CA ASP A 279 -12.39 -15.87 1.87
C ASP A 279 -12.65 -16.73 0.63
N LEU A 280 -13.88 -17.24 0.49
CA LEU A 280 -14.34 -18.02 -0.66
C LEU A 280 -14.19 -17.28 -2.00
N PHE A 281 -14.17 -15.95 -1.96
CA PHE A 281 -14.07 -15.09 -3.14
C PHE A 281 -12.65 -14.54 -3.37
N LYS A 282 -11.68 -14.81 -2.47
CA LYS A 282 -10.25 -14.43 -2.67
C LYS A 282 -9.70 -15.04 -3.96
N GLY A 283 -10.07 -16.28 -4.26
CA GLY A 283 -9.71 -16.97 -5.50
C GLY A 283 -10.17 -16.24 -6.76
N LEU A 284 -11.33 -15.55 -6.73
CA LEU A 284 -11.83 -14.80 -7.88
C LEU A 284 -10.96 -13.58 -8.22
N LEU A 285 -10.33 -12.96 -7.21
CA LEU A 285 -9.48 -11.77 -7.41
C LEU A 285 -8.07 -12.12 -7.90
N ILE A 286 -7.60 -13.34 -7.64
CA ILE A 286 -6.26 -13.81 -8.04
C ILE A 286 -6.24 -14.21 -9.53
N HIS A 287 -7.39 -14.55 -10.13
CA HIS A 287 -7.45 -15.48 -11.26
C HIS A 287 -7.04 -14.98 -12.67
N SER A 288 -6.89 -13.68 -12.96
CA SER A 288 -6.41 -13.31 -14.32
C SER A 288 -5.45 -12.13 -14.36
N CYS A 289 -5.86 -10.94 -13.93
CA CYS A 289 -4.99 -9.76 -14.04
C CYS A 289 -3.96 -9.64 -12.91
N LEU A 290 -4.29 -10.13 -11.71
CA LEU A 290 -3.37 -10.12 -10.58
C LEU A 290 -2.25 -11.14 -10.77
N ARG A 291 -2.55 -12.29 -11.39
CA ARG A 291 -1.55 -13.31 -11.72
C ARG A 291 -0.54 -12.79 -12.74
N ASP A 292 -0.96 -12.10 -13.80
CA ASP A 292 -0.02 -11.48 -14.75
C ASP A 292 0.89 -10.43 -14.06
N VAL A 293 0.31 -9.59 -13.21
CA VAL A 293 1.07 -8.62 -12.42
C VAL A 293 2.03 -9.34 -11.48
N PHE A 294 1.56 -10.37 -10.79
CA PHE A 294 2.37 -11.17 -9.88
C PHE A 294 3.49 -11.89 -10.62
N ASP A 295 3.26 -12.41 -11.81
CA ASP A 295 4.28 -13.06 -12.65
C ASP A 295 5.33 -12.03 -13.09
N MET A 296 4.90 -10.81 -13.43
CA MET A 296 5.82 -9.71 -13.74
C MET A 296 6.67 -9.34 -12.52
N PHE A 297 6.08 -9.24 -11.33
CA PHE A 297 6.83 -9.06 -10.08
C PHE A 297 7.78 -10.23 -9.85
N SER A 298 7.29 -11.46 -9.97
CA SER A 298 8.04 -12.69 -9.69
C SER A 298 9.31 -12.83 -10.52
N ARG A 299 9.30 -12.35 -11.77
CA ARG A 299 10.48 -12.36 -12.65
C ARG A 299 11.51 -11.28 -12.31
N ASN A 300 11.09 -10.17 -11.72
CA ASN A 300 11.94 -9.00 -11.45
C ASN A 300 12.23 -8.80 -9.95
N PHE A 301 11.64 -9.65 -9.10
CA PHE A 301 11.70 -9.60 -7.66
C PHE A 301 12.13 -10.98 -7.12
N PRO A 302 13.43 -11.31 -7.23
CA PRO A 302 13.92 -12.66 -6.97
C PRO A 302 13.90 -13.04 -5.49
N ASN A 303 14.14 -12.07 -4.59
CA ASN A 303 14.21 -12.27 -3.13
C ASN A 303 12.85 -12.13 -2.44
N ARG A 304 11.74 -12.26 -3.18
CA ARG A 304 10.41 -12.00 -2.65
C ARG A 304 10.01 -13.05 -1.60
N GLU A 305 9.55 -12.58 -0.46
CA GLU A 305 8.81 -13.36 0.54
C GLU A 305 7.31 -13.13 0.40
N SER A 306 6.90 -11.87 0.18
CA SER A 306 5.50 -11.56 -0.06
C SER A 306 5.27 -10.26 -0.82
N VAL A 307 4.18 -10.24 -1.60
CA VAL A 307 3.62 -9.03 -2.21
C VAL A 307 2.16 -8.91 -1.81
N ASN A 308 1.79 -7.78 -1.22
CA ASN A 308 0.42 -7.52 -0.81
C ASN A 308 -0.20 -6.38 -1.62
N PHE A 309 -1.25 -6.70 -2.37
CA PHE A 309 -1.98 -5.76 -3.20
C PHE A 309 -3.22 -5.20 -2.49
N GLY A 310 -3.07 -4.68 -1.28
CA GLY A 310 -4.19 -4.11 -0.53
C GLY A 310 -5.26 -5.15 -0.26
N CYS A 311 -4.91 -6.14 0.59
CA CYS A 311 -5.71 -7.25 1.16
C CYS A 311 -5.47 -8.61 0.53
N ILE A 312 -4.85 -8.68 -0.65
CA ILE A 312 -4.42 -9.95 -1.22
C ILE A 312 -2.91 -10.06 -1.05
N LYS A 313 -2.53 -10.82 -0.02
CA LYS A 313 -1.14 -11.23 0.18
C LYS A 313 -0.89 -12.44 -0.70
N LEU A 314 0.10 -12.32 -1.59
CA LEU A 314 0.65 -13.41 -2.35
C LEU A 314 2.01 -13.74 -1.75
N GLU A 315 2.11 -14.93 -1.17
CA GLU A 315 3.33 -15.49 -0.59
C GLU A 315 3.97 -16.44 -1.60
N THR A 316 5.29 -16.57 -1.51
CA THR A 316 6.10 -17.44 -2.37
C THR A 316 6.23 -18.85 -1.82
#